data_AF-A0A7V2Z1Q5-F1
#
_entry.id   AF-A0A7V2Z1Q5-F1
#
_cell.length_a   1.000
_cell.length_b   1.000
_cell.length_c   1.000
_cell.angle_alpha   90.00
_cell.angle_beta   90.00
_cell.angle_gamma   90.00
#
_symmetry.space_group_name_H-M   'P 1'
#
loop_
_entity.id
_entity.type
_entity.pdbx_description
1 polymer ?
#
loop_
_entity_poly.entity_id
_entity_poly.type
_entity_poly.pdbx_seq_one_letter_code
_entity_poly.pdbx_strand_id
1 'polypeptide(L)'
;MVFRHQIPVSSIRRLRALGACALILLSGCAQLGNYNRQMEATRIAYANGQFEQAQALQRARMAGGGARETSLNPWLELGMIQHTAGAFPQSSEAFETAGRIVRDFENRAVISLTQGAG
;
A
#
# COMPACT_ATOMS: atom_id res chain seq x y z
N MET A 1 -9.41 54.53 17.60
CA MET A 1 -10.32 53.69 16.80
C MET A 1 -9.76 52.29 16.72
N VAL A 2 -10.37 51.32 17.40
CA VAL A 2 -9.94 49.91 17.40
C VAL A 2 -10.88 49.15 16.47
N PHE A 3 -10.42 48.84 15.25
CA PHE A 3 -11.16 48.00 14.30
C PHE A 3 -11.11 46.55 14.77
N ARG A 4 -12.14 46.13 15.50
CA ARG A 4 -12.33 44.74 15.92
C ARG A 4 -12.93 43.98 14.73
N HIS A 5 -12.07 43.37 13.90
CA HIS A 5 -12.52 42.47 12.83
C HIS A 5 -13.28 41.30 13.46
N GLN A 6 -14.61 41.34 13.40
CA GLN A 6 -15.46 40.20 13.71
C GLN A 6 -15.31 39.20 12.58
N ILE A 7 -14.43 38.21 12.75
CA ILE A 7 -14.32 37.09 11.82
C ILE A 7 -15.61 36.27 11.98
N PRO A 8 -16.45 36.15 10.94
CA PRO A 8 -17.68 35.41 11.03
C PRO A 8 -17.36 33.93 11.31
N VAL A 9 -18.03 33.34 12.29
CA VAL A 9 -17.80 31.97 12.77
C VAL A 9 -17.90 30.92 11.64
N SER A 10 -18.68 31.22 10.60
CA SER A 10 -18.78 30.41 9.38
C SER A 10 -17.47 30.34 8.58
N SER A 11 -16.68 31.42 8.54
CA SER A 11 -15.36 31.45 7.88
C SER A 11 -14.32 30.61 8.63
N ILE A 12 -14.36 30.63 9.97
CA ILE A 12 -13.50 29.79 10.82
C ILE A 12 -13.83 28.30 10.59
N ARG A 13 -15.12 27.97 10.47
CA ARG A 13 -15.57 26.59 10.24
C ARG A 13 -15.19 26.08 8.84
N ARG A 14 -15.23 26.94 7.81
CA ARG A 14 -14.76 26.62 6.44
C ARG A 14 -13.23 26.45 6.39
N LEU A 15 -12.47 27.29 7.08
CA LEU A 15 -11.00 27.15 7.19
C LEU A 15 -10.58 25.84 7.88
N ARG A 16 -11.30 25.44 8.94
CA ARG A 16 -11.05 24.16 9.62
C ARG A 16 -11.37 22.96 8.74
N ALA A 17 -12.45 23.02 7.97
CA ALA A 17 -12.81 21.95 7.01
C ALA A 17 -11.77 21.83 5.89
N LEU A 18 -11.31 22.96 5.32
CA LEU A 18 -10.25 22.97 4.31
C LEU A 18 -8.91 22.47 4.87
N GLY A 19 -8.56 22.86 6.11
CA GLY A 19 -7.37 22.36 6.79
C GLY A 19 -7.41 20.85 7.04
N ALA A 20 -8.57 20.30 7.42
CA ALA A 20 -8.74 18.85 7.58
C ALA A 20 -8.61 18.10 6.25
N CYS A 21 -9.22 18.60 5.17
CA CYS A 21 -9.06 18.01 3.83
C CYS A 21 -7.61 18.05 3.35
N ALA A 22 -6.89 19.15 3.59
CA ALA A 22 -5.47 19.26 3.24
C ALA A 22 -4.60 18.25 4.01
N LEU A 23 -4.87 18.02 5.30
CA LEU A 23 -4.16 17.02 6.11
C LEU A 23 -4.42 15.58 5.62
N ILE A 24 -5.65 15.26 5.21
CA ILE A 24 -5.98 13.94 4.65
C ILE A 24 -5.22 13.73 3.33
N LEU A 25 -5.20 14.73 2.44
CA LEU A 25 -4.48 14.65 1.17
C LEU A 25 -2.96 14.51 1.34
N LEU A 26 -2.37 15.21 2.32
CA LEU A 26 -0.94 15.11 2.60
C LEU A 26 -0.53 13.76 3.21
N SER A 27 -1.41 13.13 3.99
CA SER A 27 -1.15 11.81 4.60
C SER A 27 -0.98 10.69 3.56
N GLY A 28 -1.72 10.76 2.44
CA GLY A 28 -1.61 9.80 1.34
C GLY A 28 -0.25 9.85 0.63
N CYS A 29 0.30 11.04 0.42
CA CYS A 29 1.61 11.22 -0.20
C CYS A 29 2.76 10.68 0.67
N ALA A 30 2.63 10.81 2.00
CA ALA A 30 3.62 10.29 2.94
C ALA A 30 3.70 8.75 2.91
N GLN A 31 2.55 8.08 2.76
CA GLN A 31 2.47 6.61 2.67
C GLN A 31 3.16 6.07 1.41
N LEU A 32 2.92 6.69 0.24
CA LEU A 32 3.56 6.31 -1.03
C LEU A 32 5.08 6.55 -1.00
N GLY A 33 5.52 7.69 -0.44
CA GLY A 33 6.94 7.98 -0.27
C GLY A 33 7.65 7.02 0.69
N ASN A 34 6.95 6.51 1.71
CA ASN A 34 7.47 5.48 2.61
C ASN A 34 7.62 4.13 1.91
N TYR A 35 6.64 3.74 1.08
CA TYR A 35 6.71 2.51 0.28
C TYR A 35 7.92 2.48 -0.65
N ASN A 36 8.12 3.57 -1.41
CA ASN A 36 9.25 3.67 -2.33
C ASN A 36 10.60 3.56 -1.60
N ARG A 37 10.74 4.24 -0.46
CA ARG A 37 11.97 4.14 0.37
C ARG A 37 12.20 2.73 0.89
N GLN A 38 11.14 2.03 1.29
CA GLN A 38 11.25 0.64 1.75
C GLN A 38 11.66 -0.32 0.63
N MET A 39 11.22 -0.08 -0.59
CA MET A 39 11.50 -0.94 -1.74
C MET A 39 12.81 -0.63 -2.47
N GLU A 40 13.47 0.48 -2.14
CA GLU A 40 14.64 0.94 -2.87
C GLU A 40 15.76 -0.12 -2.88
N ALA A 41 16.09 -0.68 -1.72
CA ALA A 41 17.12 -1.71 -1.61
C ALA A 41 16.77 -2.98 -2.40
N THR A 42 15.52 -3.44 -2.32
CA THR A 42 15.04 -4.61 -3.08
C THR A 42 15.11 -4.36 -4.58
N ARG A 43 14.71 -3.17 -5.03
CA ARG A 43 14.72 -2.78 -6.44
C ARG A 43 16.13 -2.71 -7.00
N ILE A 44 17.08 -2.13 -6.25
CA ILE A 44 18.49 -2.08 -6.64
C ILE A 44 19.06 -3.50 -6.76
N ALA A 45 18.84 -4.36 -5.77
CA ALA A 45 19.32 -5.75 -5.82
C ALA A 45 18.72 -6.52 -7.02
N TYR A 46 17.42 -6.35 -7.27
CA TYR A 46 16.76 -6.95 -8.43
C TYR A 46 17.34 -6.45 -9.76
N ALA A 47 17.54 -5.13 -9.90
CA ALA A 47 18.10 -4.53 -11.11
C ALA A 47 19.55 -4.98 -11.38
N ASN A 48 20.30 -5.29 -10.32
CA ASN A 48 21.66 -5.83 -10.42
C ASN A 48 21.70 -7.35 -10.66
N GLY A 49 20.56 -8.02 -10.81
CA GLY A 49 20.48 -9.49 -10.94
C GLY A 49 20.77 -10.26 -9.66
N GLN A 50 20.83 -9.58 -8.51
CA GLN A 50 21.09 -10.17 -7.19
C GLN A 50 19.80 -10.74 -6.62
N PHE A 51 19.20 -11.72 -7.31
CA PHE A 51 17.85 -12.20 -7.01
C PHE A 51 17.70 -12.84 -5.63
N GLU A 52 18.72 -13.56 -5.15
CA GLU A 52 18.71 -14.14 -3.81
C GLU A 52 18.64 -13.04 -2.73
N GLN A 53 19.41 -11.96 -2.91
CA GLN A 53 19.40 -10.82 -2.02
C GLN A 53 18.07 -10.05 -2.09
N ALA A 54 17.55 -9.82 -3.31
CA ALA A 54 16.24 -9.20 -3.50
C ALA A 54 15.13 -9.99 -2.81
N GLN A 55 15.16 -11.33 -2.92
CA GLN A 55 14.21 -12.22 -2.25
C GLN A 55 14.33 -12.13 -0.73
N ALA A 56 15.57 -12.13 -0.19
CA ALA A 56 15.79 -12.02 1.25
C ALA A 56 15.26 -10.70 1.82
N LEU A 57 15.54 -9.58 1.14
CA LEU A 57 15.02 -8.25 1.51
C LEU A 57 13.49 -8.23 1.48
N GLN A 58 12.88 -8.84 0.46
CA GLN A 58 11.43 -8.91 0.34
C GLN A 58 10.81 -9.75 1.47
N ARG A 59 11.37 -10.91 1.80
CA ARG A 59 10.88 -11.74 2.91
C ARG A 59 11.05 -11.06 4.27
N ALA A 60 12.17 -10.37 4.49
CA ALA A 60 12.39 -9.58 5.71
C ALA A 60 11.33 -8.49 5.87
N ARG A 61 10.97 -7.79 4.78
CA ARG A 61 9.88 -6.81 4.76
C ARG A 61 8.53 -7.43 5.11
N MET A 62 8.26 -8.64 4.61
CA MET A 62 7.03 -9.36 4.91
C MET A 62 6.96 -9.77 6.39
N ALA A 63 8.08 -10.23 6.97
CA ALA A 63 8.15 -10.63 8.38
C ALA A 63 8.07 -9.43 9.36
N GLY A 64 8.59 -8.27 8.99
CA GLY A 64 8.63 -7.07 9.84
C GLY A 64 7.30 -6.31 10.01
N GLY A 65 6.16 -6.91 9.63
CA GLY A 65 4.83 -6.29 9.73
C GLY A 65 4.53 -5.21 8.67
N GLY A 66 5.45 -4.96 7.74
CA GLY A 66 5.26 -4.02 6.62
C GLY A 66 4.40 -4.58 5.48
N ALA A 67 4.34 -5.90 5.35
CA ALA A 67 3.30 -6.60 4.60
C ALA A 67 2.36 -7.24 5.61
N ARG A 68 1.09 -6.83 5.66
CA ARG A 68 0.11 -7.74 6.25
C ARG A 68 0.05 -8.96 5.35
N GLU A 69 -0.18 -10.15 5.90
CA GLU A 69 -0.41 -11.37 5.09
C GLU A 69 -1.48 -11.16 4.02
N THR A 70 -2.45 -10.26 4.27
CA THR A 70 -3.51 -9.84 3.36
C THR A 70 -3.10 -8.81 2.31
N SER A 71 -1.85 -8.34 2.29
CA SER A 71 -1.37 -7.36 1.33
C SER A 71 -0.96 -8.04 0.04
N LEU A 72 -1.57 -7.64 -1.07
CA LEU A 72 -1.34 -8.22 -2.39
C LEU A 72 0.09 -7.97 -2.92
N ASN A 73 0.56 -6.72 -2.88
CA ASN A 73 1.81 -6.32 -3.55
C ASN A 73 3.04 -7.14 -3.12
N PRO A 74 3.26 -7.43 -1.83
CA PRO A 74 4.46 -8.13 -1.40
C PRO A 74 4.58 -9.55 -1.98
N TRP A 75 3.45 -10.24 -2.16
CA TRP A 75 3.39 -11.56 -2.80
C TRP A 75 3.64 -11.48 -4.31
N LEU A 76 3.09 -10.48 -5.00
CA LEU A 76 3.37 -10.25 -6.42
C LEU A 76 4.86 -9.96 -6.66
N GLU A 77 5.45 -9.09 -5.85
CA GLU A 77 6.87 -8.74 -5.94
C GLU A 77 7.77 -9.96 -5.68
N LEU A 78 7.45 -10.78 -4.68
CA LEU A 78 8.18 -12.02 -4.41
C LEU A 78 8.10 -12.99 -5.59
N GLY A 79 6.89 -13.18 -6.14
CA GLY A 79 6.67 -14.05 -7.31
C GLY A 79 7.45 -13.60 -8.53
N MET A 80 7.54 -12.29 -8.79
CA MET A 80 8.34 -11.73 -9.89
C MET A 80 9.85 -11.94 -9.69
N ILE A 81 10.36 -11.71 -8.48
CA ILE A 81 11.79 -11.94 -8.16
C ILE A 81 12.14 -13.40 -8.42
N GLN A 82 11.32 -14.33 -7.92
CA GLN A 82 11.52 -15.77 -8.07
C GLN A 82 11.39 -16.23 -9.52
N HIS A 83 10.41 -15.70 -10.25
CA HIS A 83 10.22 -16.01 -11.66
C HIS A 83 11.47 -15.65 -12.47
N THR A 84 11.97 -14.43 -12.28
CA THR A 84 13.14 -13.90 -12.99
C THR A 84 14.41 -14.66 -12.63
N ALA A 85 14.50 -15.16 -11.39
CA ALA A 85 15.58 -16.04 -10.94
C ALA A 85 15.49 -17.48 -11.47
N GLY A 86 14.43 -17.85 -12.20
CA GLY A 86 14.19 -19.22 -12.66
C GLY A 86 13.64 -20.16 -11.58
N ALA A 87 13.28 -19.63 -10.40
CA ALA A 87 12.74 -20.38 -9.28
C ALA A 87 11.22 -20.60 -9.43
N PHE A 88 10.81 -21.26 -10.52
CA PHE A 88 9.41 -21.36 -10.93
C PHE A 88 8.45 -21.99 -9.90
N PRO A 89 8.80 -23.07 -9.17
CA PRO A 89 7.90 -23.63 -8.17
C PRO A 89 7.55 -22.63 -7.05
N GLN A 90 8.56 -21.89 -6.59
CA GLN A 90 8.41 -20.91 -5.52
C GLN A 90 7.63 -19.69 -6.02
N SER A 91 7.89 -19.27 -7.26
CA SER A 91 7.15 -18.22 -7.94
C SER A 91 5.66 -18.56 -8.06
N SER A 92 5.31 -19.80 -8.42
CA SER A 92 3.92 -20.27 -8.48
C SER A 92 3.21 -20.11 -7.13
N GLU A 93 3.84 -20.57 -6.05
CA GLU A 93 3.28 -20.49 -4.70
C GLU A 93 3.01 -19.03 -4.27
N ALA A 94 3.93 -18.12 -4.62
CA ALA A 94 3.75 -16.69 -4.35
C ALA A 94 2.57 -16.10 -5.14
N PHE A 95 2.44 -16.43 -6.44
CA PHE A 95 1.33 -15.96 -7.26
C PHE A 95 -0.02 -16.58 -6.86
N GLU A 96 -0.04 -17.85 -6.45
CA GLU A 96 -1.26 -18.50 -5.94
C GLU A 96 -1.75 -17.82 -4.65
N THR A 97 -0.83 -17.43 -3.78
CA THR A 97 -1.16 -16.67 -2.56
C THR A 97 -1.71 -15.28 -2.90
N ALA A 98 -1.08 -14.57 -3.84
CA ALA A 98 -1.62 -13.32 -4.37
C ALA A 98 -3.04 -13.50 -4.95
N GLY A 99 -3.27 -14.58 -5.71
CA GLY A 99 -4.58 -14.90 -6.29
C GLY A 99 -5.64 -15.26 -5.25
N ARG A 100 -5.28 -15.87 -4.12
CA ARG A 100 -6.20 -16.06 -2.98
C ARG A 100 -6.64 -14.72 -2.39
N ILE A 101 -5.70 -13.80 -2.19
CA ILE A 101 -5.99 -12.45 -1.67
C ILE A 101 -6.98 -11.71 -2.59
N VAL A 102 -6.76 -11.75 -3.91
CA VAL A 102 -7.68 -11.13 -4.88
C VAL A 102 -9.08 -11.71 -4.76
N ARG A 103 -9.21 -13.04 -4.74
CA ARG A 103 -10.51 -13.72 -4.59
C ARG A 103 -11.21 -13.35 -3.28
N ASP A 104 -10.47 -13.22 -2.18
CA ASP A 104 -11.04 -12.79 -0.90
C ASP A 104 -11.58 -11.34 -0.98
N PHE A 105 -10.86 -10.44 -1.65
CA PHE A 105 -11.34 -9.09 -1.92
C PHE A 105 -12.61 -9.09 -2.79
N GLU A 106 -12.62 -9.87 -3.86
CA GLU A 106 -13.78 -10.02 -4.76
C GLU A 106 -15.01 -10.55 -4.01
N ASN A 107 -14.84 -11.62 -3.23
CA ASN A 107 -15.92 -12.20 -2.43
C ASN A 107 -16.51 -11.19 -1.43
N ARG A 108 -15.67 -10.42 -0.76
CA ARG A 108 -16.12 -9.35 0.15
C ARG A 108 -16.86 -8.23 -0.57
N ALA A 109 -16.40 -7.86 -1.77
CA ALA A 109 -17.08 -6.86 -2.59
C ALA A 109 -18.47 -7.35 -3.05
N VAL A 110 -18.59 -8.61 -3.46
CA VAL A 110 -19.87 -9.23 -3.83
C VAL A 110 -20.84 -9.23 -2.64
N ILE A 111 -20.40 -9.65 -1.46
CA ILE A 111 -21.23 -9.63 -0.23
C ILE A 111 -21.72 -8.20 0.06
N SER A 112 -20.84 -7.20 -0.03
CA SER A 112 -21.21 -5.80 0.21
C SER A 112 -22.29 -5.28 -0.75
N LEU A 113 -22.28 -5.70 -2.02
CA LEU A 113 -23.27 -5.28 -3.01
C LEU A 113 -24.63 -5.94 -2.74
N THR A 114 -24.64 -7.20 -2.33
CA THR A 114 -25.88 -7.93 -2.01
C THR A 114 -26.56 -7.43 -0.73
N GLN A 115 -25.80 -6.91 0.25
CA GLN A 115 -26.36 -6.35 1.49
C GLN A 115 -26.80 -4.89 1.35
N GLY A 116 -26.22 -4.13 0.44
CA GLY A 116 -26.60 -2.72 0.19
C GLY A 116 -27.80 -2.54 -0.75
N ALA A 117 -28.30 -3.62 -1.35
CA ALA A 117 -29.44 -3.62 -2.27
C ALA A 117 -30.77 -4.07 -1.64
N GLY A 118 -30.79 -4.32 -0.32
CA GLY A 118 -31.95 -4.72 0.46
C GLY A 118 -32.57 -3.57 1.25
#